data_AF-A0A7C6F7E5-F1
#
_entry.id   AF-A0A7C6F7E5-F1
#
_cell.length_a   1.000
_cell.length_b   1.000
_cell.length_c   1.000
_cell.angle_alpha   90.00
_cell.angle_beta   90.00
_cell.angle_gamma   90.00
#
_symmetry.space_group_name_H-M   'P 1'
#
loop_
_entity.id
_entity.type
_entity.pdbx_description
1 polymer ?
#
loop_
_entity_poly.entity_id
_entity_poly.type
_entity_poly.pdbx_seq_one_letter_code
_entity_poly.pdbx_strand_id
1 'polypeptide(L)'
;MLTDTGISTYEPGKQRDYERSVAAHNTVRIDELDQAEFWSGFRVARRGHPLGFRLLPDGLQCGHDGFAVQRRGLFHTRRVELKPEGFVVTDSLNGSATHSFEAFWHFAPNVSVEIMKPGKIVVARKLTVEVDGGSPRLEESCYWGRHGLVEARKCLVVSGTFSGNAKLRLSCSVRP
;
A
#
# COMPACT_ATOMS: atom_id res chain seq x y z
N MET A 1 -14.52 0.81 -1.19
CA MET A 1 -14.04 2.15 -0.79
C MET A 1 -12.58 2.34 -1.11
N LEU A 2 -11.73 1.31 -0.98
CA LEU A 2 -10.42 1.31 -1.63
C LEU A 2 -10.56 0.78 -3.06
N THR A 3 -9.68 1.22 -3.95
CA THR A 3 -9.67 0.83 -5.36
C THR A 3 -8.25 0.62 -5.84
N ASP A 4 -8.05 -0.27 -6.80
CA ASP A 4 -6.80 -0.31 -7.55
C ASP A 4 -6.64 0.95 -8.43
N THR A 5 -5.43 1.30 -8.87
CA THR A 5 -5.22 2.40 -9.83
C THR A 5 -5.86 2.09 -11.19
N GLY A 6 -5.88 0.82 -11.59
CA GLY A 6 -6.32 0.44 -12.93
C GLY A 6 -5.25 0.70 -13.99
N ILE A 7 -5.61 0.48 -15.25
CA ILE A 7 -4.71 0.56 -16.40
C ILE A 7 -5.31 1.55 -17.40
N SER A 8 -4.58 2.62 -17.73
CA SER A 8 -5.01 3.58 -18.76
C SER A 8 -4.41 3.27 -20.13
N THR A 9 -3.23 2.64 -20.14
CA THR A 9 -2.45 2.42 -21.35
C THR A 9 -1.63 1.15 -21.26
N TYR A 10 -1.33 0.57 -22.41
CA TYR A 10 -0.31 -0.49 -22.54
C TYR A 10 0.99 0.03 -23.17
N GLU A 11 0.98 1.27 -23.67
CA GLU A 11 2.14 1.89 -24.28
C GLU A 11 3.22 2.19 -23.24
N PRO A 12 4.50 1.90 -23.51
CA PRO A 12 5.59 2.24 -22.60
C PRO A 12 5.66 3.74 -22.33
N GLY A 13 5.97 4.11 -21.08
CA GLY A 13 6.17 5.49 -20.67
C GLY A 13 5.81 5.73 -19.22
N LYS A 14 6.05 6.94 -18.72
CA LYS A 14 5.90 7.31 -17.30
C LYS A 14 4.55 6.92 -16.69
N GLN A 15 3.48 7.06 -17.46
CA GLN A 15 2.14 6.68 -17.01
C GLN A 15 2.03 5.17 -16.76
N ARG A 16 2.52 4.36 -17.70
CA ARG A 16 2.55 2.91 -17.58
C ARG A 16 3.48 2.44 -16.47
N ASP A 17 4.63 3.11 -16.31
CA ASP A 17 5.59 2.83 -15.25
C ASP A 17 4.94 3.09 -13.87
N TYR A 18 4.24 4.21 -13.72
CA TYR A 18 3.50 4.52 -12.50
C TYR A 18 2.40 3.49 -12.21
N GLU A 19 1.56 3.16 -13.19
CA GLU A 19 0.46 2.18 -13.05
C GLU A 19 0.92 0.78 -12.62
N ARG A 20 2.19 0.46 -12.85
CA ARG A 20 2.80 -0.81 -12.45
C ARG A 20 3.61 -0.71 -11.16
N SER A 21 3.87 0.51 -10.70
CA SER A 21 4.67 0.75 -9.51
C SER A 21 3.90 0.45 -8.24
N VAL A 22 4.62 0.12 -7.17
CA VAL A 22 4.09 -0.07 -5.83
C VAL A 22 3.31 1.15 -5.34
N ALA A 23 3.76 2.36 -5.70
CA ALA A 23 3.13 3.62 -5.27
C ALA A 23 1.73 3.85 -5.86
N ALA A 24 1.31 3.03 -6.81
CA ALA A 24 -0.03 3.02 -7.39
C ALA A 24 -0.96 1.98 -6.74
N HIS A 25 -0.50 1.19 -5.77
CA HIS A 25 -1.27 0.09 -5.19
C HIS A 25 -1.32 0.15 -3.68
N ASN A 26 -2.32 -0.52 -3.11
CA ASN A 26 -2.57 -0.55 -1.67
C ASN A 26 -1.57 -1.45 -0.94
N THR A 27 -0.29 -1.08 -0.88
CA THR A 27 0.79 -1.87 -0.26
C THR A 27 1.94 -0.96 0.21
N VAL A 28 3.00 -1.56 0.75
CA VAL A 28 4.21 -0.85 1.22
C VAL A 28 5.28 -0.82 0.13
N ARG A 29 5.96 0.32 0.01
CA ARG A 29 7.21 0.59 -0.70
C ARG A 29 8.35 0.77 0.30
N ILE A 30 9.54 0.27 -0.02
CA ILE A 30 10.77 0.46 0.77
C ILE A 30 11.83 1.10 -0.12
N ASP A 31 12.51 2.16 0.34
CA ASP A 31 13.59 2.85 -0.40
C ASP A 31 13.23 3.23 -1.84
N GLU A 32 11.97 3.65 -2.08
CA GLU A 32 11.44 3.96 -3.42
C GLU A 32 11.45 2.77 -4.42
N LEU A 33 11.67 1.55 -3.95
CA LEU A 33 11.78 0.34 -4.75
C LEU A 33 10.42 -0.27 -5.10
N ASP A 34 10.37 -0.94 -6.25
CA ASP A 34 9.27 -1.82 -6.63
C ASP A 34 9.50 -3.26 -6.17
N GLN A 35 8.42 -4.04 -6.09
CA GLN A 35 8.49 -5.45 -5.68
C GLN A 35 8.96 -6.41 -6.80
N ALA A 36 9.18 -5.87 -7.99
CA ALA A 36 9.71 -6.55 -9.16
C ALA A 36 10.37 -5.54 -10.09
N GLU A 37 11.21 -6.03 -11.00
CA GLU A 37 11.80 -5.21 -12.05
C GLU A 37 10.91 -5.22 -13.29
N PHE A 38 10.42 -4.04 -13.68
CA PHE A 38 9.57 -3.87 -14.86
C PHE A 38 10.37 -3.30 -16.03
N TRP A 39 10.15 -3.85 -17.22
CA TRP A 39 10.84 -3.48 -18.45
C TRP A 39 9.81 -3.32 -19.58
N SER A 40 9.89 -2.22 -20.34
CA SER A 40 8.90 -1.89 -21.37
C SER A 40 7.47 -1.87 -20.81
N GLY A 41 6.43 -1.93 -21.64
CA GLY A 41 5.03 -1.81 -21.18
C GLY A 41 4.50 -3.04 -20.43
N PHE A 42 5.08 -4.22 -20.66
CA PHE A 42 4.52 -5.50 -20.21
C PHE A 42 5.50 -6.47 -19.53
N ARG A 43 6.82 -6.31 -19.67
CA ARG A 43 7.77 -7.34 -19.24
C ARG A 43 8.12 -7.19 -17.76
N VAL A 44 8.19 -8.33 -17.08
CA VAL A 44 8.70 -8.44 -15.71
C VAL A 44 10.00 -9.24 -15.79
N ALA A 45 11.09 -8.67 -15.30
CA ALA A 45 12.38 -9.34 -15.22
C ALA A 45 12.47 -10.11 -13.89
N ARG A 46 13.41 -9.77 -13.01
CA ARG A 46 13.49 -10.40 -11.69
C ARG A 46 12.29 -9.96 -10.85
N ARG A 47 11.69 -10.90 -10.12
CA ARG A 47 10.52 -10.66 -9.27
C ARG A 47 10.63 -11.46 -7.98
N GLY A 48 10.00 -10.96 -6.93
CA GLY A 48 9.86 -11.73 -5.70
C GLY A 48 8.88 -12.88 -5.81
N HIS A 49 8.91 -13.71 -4.78
CA HIS A 49 8.03 -14.83 -4.53
C HIS A 49 7.28 -14.63 -3.21
N PRO A 50 6.04 -15.14 -3.11
CA PRO A 50 5.32 -15.14 -1.85
C PRO A 50 6.03 -16.04 -0.82
N LEU A 51 6.03 -15.60 0.43
CA LEU A 51 6.67 -16.28 1.55
C LEU A 51 5.67 -16.42 2.71
N GLY A 52 5.75 -17.55 3.42
CA GLY A 52 5.10 -17.71 4.73
C GLY A 52 3.59 -17.48 4.73
N PHE A 53 2.89 -17.86 3.66
CA PHE A 53 1.43 -17.79 3.59
C PHE A 53 0.78 -18.58 4.74
N ARG A 54 -0.20 -17.97 5.41
CA ARG A 54 -1.00 -18.59 6.46
C ARG A 54 -2.44 -18.10 6.35
N LEU A 55 -3.38 -19.05 6.38
CA LEU A 55 -4.78 -18.76 6.66
C LEU A 55 -4.96 -18.74 8.19
N LEU A 56 -5.61 -17.68 8.69
CA LEU A 56 -5.91 -17.49 10.12
C LEU A 56 -7.43 -17.61 10.32
N PRO A 57 -7.91 -17.90 11.54
CA PRO A 57 -9.35 -17.99 11.80
C PRO A 57 -10.12 -16.72 11.42
N ASP A 58 -9.50 -15.55 11.60
CA ASP A 58 -10.07 -14.23 11.35
C ASP A 58 -9.36 -13.48 10.22
N GLY A 59 -8.62 -14.15 9.34
CA GLY A 59 -7.91 -13.45 8.29
C GLY A 59 -6.82 -14.24 7.59
N LEU A 60 -5.80 -13.53 7.12
CA LEU A 60 -4.68 -14.14 6.41
C LEU A 60 -3.38 -13.38 6.65
N GLN A 61 -2.27 -14.04 6.38
CA GLN A 61 -0.94 -13.44 6.34
C GLN A 61 -0.17 -13.96 5.13
N CYS A 62 0.58 -13.08 4.48
CA CYS A 62 1.55 -13.45 3.46
C CYS A 62 2.65 -12.39 3.39
N GLY A 63 3.89 -12.83 3.18
CA GLY A 63 5.00 -11.94 2.86
C GLY A 63 5.56 -12.19 1.47
N HIS A 64 6.60 -11.45 1.11
CA HIS A 64 7.34 -11.63 -0.11
C HIS A 64 8.78 -11.09 0.02
N ASP A 65 9.64 -11.55 -0.89
CA ASP A 65 11.04 -11.11 -1.04
C ASP A 65 11.27 -10.20 -2.25
N GLY A 66 10.20 -9.63 -2.83
CA GLY A 66 10.27 -8.75 -4.01
C GLY A 66 11.34 -7.67 -3.95
N PHE A 67 11.51 -7.02 -2.79
CA PHE A 67 12.56 -6.02 -2.60
C PHE A 67 13.96 -6.62 -2.54
N ALA A 68 14.11 -7.86 -2.09
CA ALA A 68 15.38 -8.57 -1.99
C ALA A 68 16.06 -8.78 -3.36
N VAL A 69 15.30 -8.73 -4.44
CA VAL A 69 15.79 -8.76 -5.82
C VAL A 69 16.69 -7.57 -6.14
N GLN A 70 16.30 -6.38 -5.67
CA GLN A 70 17.01 -5.13 -5.89
C GLN A 70 17.96 -4.80 -4.73
N ARG A 71 17.57 -5.16 -3.50
CA ARG A 71 18.33 -4.92 -2.28
C ARG A 71 18.14 -6.08 -1.30
N ARG A 72 19.16 -6.93 -1.21
CA ARG A 72 19.16 -8.14 -0.36
C ARG A 72 18.78 -7.82 1.09
N GLY A 73 18.01 -8.74 1.69
CA GLY A 73 17.63 -8.66 3.10
C GLY A 73 16.39 -7.81 3.37
N LEU A 74 15.72 -7.28 2.33
CA LEU A 74 14.45 -6.58 2.48
C LEU A 74 13.26 -7.51 2.29
N PHE A 75 12.41 -7.59 3.30
CA PHE A 75 11.19 -8.38 3.29
C PHE A 75 10.00 -7.58 3.79
N HIS A 76 8.84 -7.85 3.21
CA HIS A 76 7.57 -7.28 3.63
C HIS A 76 6.57 -8.41 3.87
N THR A 77 5.91 -8.38 5.01
CA THR A 77 4.83 -9.30 5.36
C THR A 77 3.59 -8.51 5.73
N ARG A 78 2.48 -8.79 5.07
CA ARG A 78 1.17 -8.23 5.39
C ARG A 78 0.31 -9.28 6.08
N ARG A 79 -0.32 -8.88 7.19
CA ARG A 79 -1.41 -9.60 7.84
C ARG A 79 -2.68 -8.77 7.75
N VAL A 80 -3.78 -9.39 7.33
CA VAL A 80 -5.11 -8.79 7.30
C VAL A 80 -5.99 -9.59 8.24
N GLU A 81 -6.64 -8.90 9.18
CA GLU A 81 -7.55 -9.48 10.17
C GLU A 81 -8.91 -8.79 10.08
N LEU A 82 -9.97 -9.57 9.99
CA LEU A 82 -11.35 -9.13 10.08
C LEU A 82 -11.75 -9.09 11.55
N LYS A 83 -12.42 -8.01 11.94
CA LYS A 83 -13.01 -7.83 13.28
C LYS A 83 -14.51 -7.54 13.10
N PRO A 84 -15.36 -7.77 14.10
CA PRO A 84 -16.80 -7.51 13.96
C PRO A 84 -17.13 -6.09 13.49
N GLU A 85 -16.37 -5.11 13.97
CA GLU A 85 -16.54 -3.68 13.67
C GLU A 85 -15.68 -3.17 12.50
N GLY A 86 -14.90 -4.03 11.82
CA GLY A 86 -14.09 -3.63 10.68
C GLY A 86 -12.89 -4.54 10.40
N PHE A 87 -11.70 -3.97 10.22
CA PHE A 87 -10.50 -4.74 9.92
C PHE A 87 -9.22 -4.10 10.46
N VAL A 88 -8.18 -4.90 10.56
CA VAL A 88 -6.83 -4.47 10.88
C VAL A 88 -5.88 -5.01 9.81
N VAL A 89 -5.05 -4.14 9.26
CA VAL A 89 -3.90 -4.52 8.44
C VAL A 89 -2.63 -4.20 9.20
N THR A 90 -1.75 -5.20 9.30
CA THR A 90 -0.43 -5.04 9.91
C THR A 90 0.62 -5.39 8.87
N ASP A 91 1.46 -4.41 8.54
CA ASP A 91 2.63 -4.57 7.68
C ASP A 91 3.88 -4.68 8.55
N SER A 92 4.61 -5.77 8.39
CA SER A 92 5.90 -6.01 9.05
C SER A 92 7.01 -5.89 8.01
N LEU A 93 7.98 -5.02 8.29
CA LEU A 93 9.14 -4.76 7.44
C LEU A 93 10.41 -5.24 8.12
N ASN A 94 11.30 -5.86 7.35
CA ASN A 94 12.60 -6.32 7.83
C ASN A 94 13.72 -5.82 6.90
N GLY A 95 14.82 -5.35 7.50
CA GLY A 95 15.99 -4.84 6.80
C GLY A 95 17.11 -4.46 7.78
N SER A 96 18.35 -4.85 7.50
CA SER A 96 19.47 -4.68 8.44
C SER A 96 20.06 -3.26 8.49
N ALA A 97 19.77 -2.41 7.51
CA ALA A 97 20.22 -1.03 7.46
C ALA A 97 19.06 -0.08 7.81
N THR A 98 19.33 1.23 7.79
CA THR A 98 18.25 2.24 7.87
C THR A 98 17.60 2.38 6.51
N HIS A 99 16.29 2.22 6.47
CA HIS A 99 15.47 2.26 5.27
C HIS A 99 14.32 3.25 5.43
N SER A 100 13.86 3.83 4.33
CA SER A 100 12.59 4.57 4.29
C SER A 100 11.47 3.64 3.84
N PHE A 101 10.25 3.93 4.27
CA PHE A 101 9.08 3.23 3.77
C PHE A 101 7.90 4.17 3.55
N GLU A 102 7.01 3.75 2.66
CA GLU A 102 5.71 4.38 2.42
C GLU A 102 4.65 3.32 2.22
N ALA A 103 3.53 3.43 2.94
CA ALA A 103 2.38 2.56 2.76
C ALA A 103 1.23 3.36 2.15
N PHE A 104 0.67 2.83 1.06
CA PHE A 104 -0.34 3.53 0.27
C PHE A 104 -1.72 2.89 0.47
N TRP A 105 -2.74 3.76 0.52
CA TRP A 105 -4.14 3.39 0.62
C TRP A 105 -4.97 4.33 -0.26
N HIS A 106 -5.27 3.87 -1.47
CA HIS A 106 -5.99 4.62 -2.48
C HIS A 106 -7.50 4.43 -2.33
N PHE A 107 -8.19 5.52 -2.00
CA PHE A 107 -9.64 5.54 -1.89
C PHE A 107 -10.29 5.68 -3.26
N ALA A 108 -11.52 5.18 -3.43
CA ALA A 108 -12.30 5.39 -4.63
C ALA A 108 -12.52 6.89 -4.86
N PRO A 109 -12.72 7.33 -6.12
CA PRO A 109 -13.14 8.69 -6.40
C PRO A 109 -14.36 9.08 -5.57
N ASN A 110 -14.45 10.37 -5.22
CA ASN A 110 -15.54 10.96 -4.44
C ASN A 110 -15.69 10.47 -2.98
N VAL A 111 -14.77 9.63 -2.48
CA VAL A 111 -14.69 9.31 -1.05
C VAL A 111 -14.01 10.46 -0.30
N SER A 112 -14.72 11.06 0.65
CA SER A 112 -14.13 12.11 1.51
C SER A 112 -13.17 11.48 2.53
N VAL A 113 -11.98 12.06 2.67
CA VAL A 113 -10.94 11.59 3.59
C VAL A 113 -10.31 12.78 4.28
N GLU A 114 -10.32 12.78 5.61
CA GLU A 114 -9.86 13.90 6.43
C GLU A 114 -8.98 13.37 7.58
N ILE A 115 -7.79 13.95 7.76
CA ILE A 115 -6.96 13.69 8.94
C ILE A 115 -7.48 14.59 10.06
N MET A 116 -8.09 14.01 11.09
CA MET A 116 -8.62 14.75 12.24
C MET A 116 -7.52 15.18 13.20
N LYS A 117 -6.54 14.29 13.40
CA LYS A 117 -5.34 14.48 14.21
C LYS A 117 -4.29 13.44 13.79
N PRO A 118 -3.01 13.58 14.19
CA PRO A 118 -1.99 12.58 13.88
C PRO A 118 -2.47 11.16 14.22
N GLY A 119 -2.36 10.26 13.24
CA GLY A 119 -2.76 8.85 13.37
C GLY A 119 -4.27 8.57 13.33
N LYS A 120 -5.17 9.57 13.25
CA LYS A 120 -6.63 9.37 13.18
C LYS A 120 -7.26 10.06 11.97
N ILE A 121 -7.83 9.25 11.08
CA ILE A 121 -8.42 9.64 9.81
C ILE A 121 -9.90 9.28 9.80
N VAL A 122 -10.72 10.12 9.18
CA VAL A 122 -12.15 9.88 8.97
C VAL A 122 -12.40 9.68 7.48
N VAL A 123 -13.09 8.60 7.14
CA VAL A 123 -13.40 8.24 5.75
C VAL A 123 -14.91 8.19 5.55
N ALA A 124 -15.40 8.93 4.54
CA ALA A 124 -16.81 9.08 4.19
C ALA A 124 -17.73 9.41 5.38
N ARG A 125 -17.20 10.10 6.41
CA ARG A 125 -17.85 10.41 7.69
C ARG A 125 -18.33 9.21 8.52
N LYS A 126 -18.18 7.99 8.02
CA LYS A 126 -18.73 6.74 8.58
C LYS A 126 -17.66 5.82 9.13
N LEU A 127 -16.42 5.94 8.67
CA LEU A 127 -15.34 5.07 9.12
C LEU A 127 -14.28 5.89 9.84
N THR A 128 -13.71 5.29 10.87
CA THR A 128 -12.48 5.76 11.51
C THR A 128 -11.34 4.85 11.06
N VAL A 129 -10.29 5.46 10.53
CA VAL A 129 -9.03 4.79 10.22
C VAL A 129 -7.98 5.28 11.21
N GLU A 130 -7.34 4.37 11.92
CA GLU A 130 -6.23 4.69 12.83
C GLU A 130 -4.93 4.07 12.32
N VAL A 131 -3.85 4.83 12.42
CA VAL A 131 -2.53 4.48 11.90
C VAL A 131 -1.51 4.57 13.03
N ASP A 132 -0.69 3.53 13.14
CA ASP A 132 0.44 3.45 14.07
C ASP A 132 1.72 3.00 13.35
N GLY A 133 2.87 3.52 13.76
CA GLY A 133 4.17 3.17 13.19
C GLY A 133 4.65 4.06 12.03
N GLY A 134 4.00 5.20 11.77
CA GLY A 134 4.46 6.18 10.77
C GLY A 134 3.64 7.47 10.74
N SER A 135 4.07 8.41 9.90
CA SER A 135 3.43 9.73 9.74
C SER A 135 2.45 9.70 8.58
N PRO A 136 1.14 9.91 8.81
CA PRO A 136 0.13 9.93 7.76
C PRO A 136 0.09 11.29 7.04
N ARG A 137 -0.10 11.25 5.72
CA ARG A 137 -0.44 12.41 4.88
C ARG A 137 -1.46 12.00 3.81
N LEU A 138 -2.18 12.99 3.29
CA LEU A 138 -3.08 12.78 2.16
C LEU A 138 -2.46 13.35 0.89
N GLU A 139 -2.47 12.54 -0.16
CA GLU A 139 -2.04 12.91 -1.50
C GLU A 139 -3.18 12.71 -2.50
N GLU A 140 -3.02 13.28 -3.68
CA GLU A 140 -3.87 12.98 -4.83
C GLU A 140 -3.19 11.94 -5.72
N SER A 141 -3.97 10.98 -6.21
CA SER A 141 -3.51 9.97 -7.16
C SER A 141 -4.56 9.79 -8.25
N CYS A 142 -4.15 9.22 -9.39
CA CYS A 142 -5.07 8.94 -10.49
C CYS A 142 -5.83 7.63 -10.27
N TYR A 143 -7.02 7.55 -10.86
CA TYR A 143 -7.84 6.36 -10.96
C TYR A 143 -8.33 6.16 -12.39
N TRP A 144 -8.15 4.95 -12.91
CA TRP A 144 -8.47 4.53 -14.28
C TRP A 144 -9.47 3.38 -14.24
N GLY A 145 -10.66 3.64 -13.67
CA GLY A 145 -11.72 2.63 -13.56
C GLY A 145 -12.38 2.26 -14.88
N ARG A 146 -12.25 3.10 -15.91
CA ARG A 146 -12.77 2.89 -17.26
C ARG A 146 -11.76 3.41 -18.27
N HIS A 147 -11.62 2.70 -19.39
CA HIS A 147 -10.71 3.11 -20.45
C HIS A 147 -11.02 4.52 -20.94
N GLY A 148 -10.00 5.39 -20.97
CA GLY A 148 -10.12 6.78 -21.45
C GLY A 148 -10.70 7.79 -20.45
N LEU A 149 -11.02 7.40 -19.21
CA LEU A 149 -11.47 8.32 -18.17
C LEU A 149 -10.47 8.38 -17.01
N VAL A 150 -10.02 9.59 -16.66
CA VAL A 150 -9.19 9.85 -15.48
C VAL A 150 -10.03 10.48 -14.40
N GLU A 151 -9.98 9.92 -13.20
CA GLU A 151 -10.52 10.58 -12.02
C GLU A 151 -9.42 10.79 -10.98
N ALA A 152 -9.41 11.96 -10.35
CA ALA A 152 -8.57 12.20 -9.18
C ALA A 152 -9.19 11.52 -7.95
N ARG A 153 -8.35 10.98 -7.10
CA ARG A 153 -8.74 10.36 -5.84
C ARG A 153 -7.75 10.64 -4.74
N LYS A 154 -8.20 10.52 -3.48
CA LYS A 154 -7.32 10.63 -2.32
C LYS A 154 -6.55 9.33 -2.08
N CYS A 155 -5.27 9.47 -1.75
CA CYS A 155 -4.43 8.41 -1.23
C CYS A 155 -3.97 8.78 0.17
N LEU A 156 -4.18 7.89 1.15
CA LEU A 156 -3.51 8.00 2.44
C LEU A 156 -2.13 7.35 2.30
N VAL A 157 -1.09 8.15 2.50
CA VAL A 157 0.29 7.69 2.53
C VAL A 157 0.79 7.75 3.97
N VAL A 158 1.30 6.63 4.46
CA VAL A 158 1.94 6.55 5.78
C VAL A 158 3.42 6.31 5.57
N SER A 159 4.26 7.24 6.01
CA SER A 159 5.70 7.18 5.79
C SER A 159 6.51 7.20 7.08
N GLY A 160 7.68 6.58 7.04
CA GLY A 160 8.63 6.61 8.14
C GLY A 160 9.96 6.01 7.75
N THR A 161 10.82 5.78 8.75
CA THR A 161 12.07 5.06 8.60
C THR A 161 12.12 3.88 9.57
N PHE A 162 12.91 2.87 9.25
CA PHE A 162 13.14 1.74 10.13
C PHE A 162 14.56 1.20 10.02
N SER A 163 15.01 0.52 11.07
CA SER A 163 16.22 -0.30 11.09
C SER A 163 15.92 -1.59 11.86
N GLY A 164 16.35 -2.72 11.33
CA GLY A 164 15.97 -4.04 11.84
C GLY A 164 14.53 -4.39 11.45
N ASN A 165 13.60 -4.27 12.40
CA ASN A 165 12.19 -4.61 12.19
C ASN A 165 11.29 -3.41 12.46
N ALA A 166 10.31 -3.18 11.59
CA ALA A 166 9.23 -2.23 11.83
C ALA A 166 7.87 -2.91 11.67
N LYS A 167 6.87 -2.34 12.36
CA LYS A 167 5.47 -2.67 12.19
C LYS A 167 4.69 -1.39 11.95
N LEU A 168 3.91 -1.39 10.88
CA LEU A 168 2.89 -0.41 10.58
C LEU A 168 1.54 -1.10 10.80
N ARG A 169 0.63 -0.42 11.48
CA ARG A 169 -0.74 -0.90 11.67
C ARG A 169 -1.73 0.12 11.14
N LEU A 170 -2.68 -0.35 10.35
CA LEU A 170 -3.88 0.38 9.98
C LEU A 170 -5.09 -0.37 10.52
N SER A 171 -5.87 0.24 11.41
CA SER A 171 -7.19 -0.25 11.79
C SER A 171 -8.26 0.58 11.12
N CYS A 172 -9.34 -0.07 10.70
CA CYS A 172 -10.52 0.58 10.16
C CYS A 172 -11.73 0.05 10.91
N SER A 173 -12.56 0.93 11.44
CA SER A 173 -13.80 0.57 12.12
C SER A 173 -14.94 1.49 11.74
N VAL A 174 -16.17 0.98 11.87
CA VAL A 174 -17.38 1.80 11.74
C VAL A 174 -17.41 2.82 12.89
N ARG A 175 -17.68 4.09 12.59
CA ARG A 175 -17.91 5.09 13.62
C ARG A 175 -19.15 4.71 14.42
N PRO A 176 -19.08 4.78 15.76
CA PRO A 176 -20.28 4.70 16.60
C PRO A 176 -21.24 5.87 16.33
#